data_AF-A0A537AER3-F1
#
_entry.id   AF-A0A537AER3-F1
#
_cell.length_a   1.000
_cell.length_b   1.000
_cell.length_c   1.000
_cell.angle_alpha   90.00
_cell.angle_beta   90.00
_cell.angle_gamma   90.00
#
_symmetry.space_group_name_H-M   'P 1'
#
loop_
_entity.id
_entity.type
_entity.pdbx_description
1 polymer ?
#
loop_
_entity_poly.entity_id
_entity_poly.type
_entity_poly.pdbx_seq_one_letter_code
_entity_poly.pdbx_strand_id
1 'polypeptide(L)' 'MAQPRFPKLTPEAMSPEQREVAAAITAGPRGEVRGPFIALLHNPGIARHLQSLGEQLRWKGKPQGRARSRDHRCHPRAS' A
#
# COMPACT_ATOMS: atom_id res chain seq x y z
N MET A 1 -7.70 -0.45 32.82
CA MET A 1 -7.28 0.04 31.48
C MET A 1 -6.98 -1.19 30.63
N ALA A 2 -7.68 -1.41 29.53
CA ALA A 2 -7.45 -2.57 28.66
C ALA A 2 -6.11 -2.40 27.92
N GLN A 3 -5.20 -3.37 28.07
CA GLN A 3 -3.92 -3.35 27.36
C GLN A 3 -4.18 -3.53 25.86
N PRO A 4 -3.66 -2.66 24.97
CA PRO A 4 -3.80 -2.86 23.54
C PRO A 4 -3.14 -4.18 23.14
N ARG A 5 -3.84 -5.00 22.35
CA ARG A 5 -3.37 -6.32 21.88
C ARG A 5 -2.04 -6.24 21.12
N PHE A 6 -1.76 -5.10 20.49
CA PHE A 6 -0.47 -4.78 19.90
C PHE A 6 0.05 -3.47 20.48
N PRO A 7 1.06 -3.51 21.37
CA PRO A 7 1.66 -2.29 21.90
C PRO A 7 2.40 -1.54 20.79
N LYS A 8 2.42 -0.22 20.89
CA LYS A 8 3.24 0.62 20.02
C LYS A 8 4.70 0.41 20.38
N LEU A 9 5.50 -0.03 19.40
CA LEU A 9 6.93 -0.21 19.55
C LEU A 9 7.61 1.17 19.58
N THR A 10 8.49 1.39 20.56
CA THR A 10 9.41 2.53 20.55
C THR A 10 10.61 2.21 19.65
N PRO A 11 11.33 3.21 19.12
CA PRO A 11 12.49 2.96 18.24
C PRO A 11 13.54 2.03 18.86
N GLU A 12 13.74 2.12 20.16
CA GLU A 12 14.71 1.33 20.93
C GLU A 12 14.28 -0.14 21.01
N ALA A 13 12.98 -0.39 21.12
CA ALA A 13 12.39 -1.73 21.21
C ALA A 13 12.23 -2.42 19.85
N MET A 14 12.44 -1.72 18.73
CA MET A 14 12.36 -2.29 17.39
C MET A 14 13.62 -3.10 17.06
N SER A 15 13.41 -4.28 16.49
CA SER A 15 14.45 -5.02 15.74
C SER A 15 14.93 -4.23 14.52
N PRO A 16 16.12 -4.53 13.96
CA PRO A 16 16.62 -3.87 12.76
C PRO A 16 15.61 -3.86 11.60
N GLU A 17 14.97 -4.99 11.32
CA GLU A 17 13.99 -5.13 10.23
C GLU A 17 12.74 -4.28 10.47
N GLN A 18 12.31 -4.15 11.73
CA GLN A 18 11.20 -3.27 12.09
C GLN A 18 11.58 -1.80 11.92
N ARG A 19 12.80 -1.41 12.28
CA ARG A 19 13.28 -0.03 12.07
C ARG A 19 13.34 0.31 10.59
N GLU A 20 13.86 -0.57 9.76
CA GLU A 20 13.90 -0.37 8.30
C GLU A 20 12.51 -0.16 7.72
N VAL A 21 11.55 -1.00 8.11
CA VAL A 21 10.16 -0.90 7.63
C VAL A 21 9.49 0.37 8.15
N ALA A 22 9.68 0.72 9.43
CA ALA A 22 9.18 1.96 10.01
C ALA A 22 9.74 3.19 9.29
N ALA A 23 11.04 3.19 8.98
CA ALA A 23 11.70 4.25 8.22
C ALA A 23 11.14 4.35 6.79
N ALA A 24 10.97 3.23 6.09
CA ALA A 24 10.38 3.21 4.75
C ALA A 24 8.94 3.73 4.72
N ILE A 25 8.12 3.37 5.72
CA ILE A 25 6.74 3.87 5.86
C ILE A 25 6.73 5.40 6.08
N THR A 26 7.64 5.89 6.93
CA THR A 26 7.77 7.30 7.30
C THR A 26 8.28 8.13 6.12
N ALA A 27 9.26 7.62 5.38
CA ALA A 27 9.82 8.27 4.19
C ALA A 27 8.86 8.27 2.99
N GLY A 28 7.94 7.31 2.94
CA GLY A 28 6.94 7.22 1.88
C GLY A 28 5.79 8.23 2.03
N PRO A 29 4.85 8.26 1.06
CA PRO A 29 3.74 9.23 1.04
C PRO A 29 2.73 9.06 2.20
N ARG A 30 2.93 8.05 3.06
CA ARG A 30 2.16 7.86 4.29
C ARG A 30 2.64 8.78 5.42
N GLY A 31 3.91 9.20 5.41
CA GLY A 31 4.51 10.15 6.35
C GLY A 31 4.79 9.61 7.76
N GLU A 32 4.00 8.68 8.28
CA GLU A 32 4.19 8.13 9.63
C GLU A 32 3.64 6.71 9.82
N VAL A 33 4.16 6.02 10.84
CA VAL A 33 3.67 4.71 11.29
C VAL A 33 2.43 4.91 12.17
N ARG A 34 1.25 4.90 11.55
CA ARG A 34 -0.05 5.03 12.23
C ARG A 34 -1.10 3.98 11.82
N GLY A 35 -2.08 3.83 12.70
CA GLY A 35 -3.26 2.99 12.51
C GLY A 35 -2.87 1.50 12.42
N PRO A 36 -3.28 0.77 11.37
CA PRO A 36 -3.01 -0.67 11.27
C PRO A 36 -1.51 -0.98 11.22
N PHE A 37 -0.66 -0.04 10.83
CA PHE A 37 0.78 -0.24 10.79
C PHE A 37 1.42 -0.40 12.16
N ILE A 38 0.76 0.03 13.24
CA ILE A 38 1.21 -0.26 14.61
C ILE A 38 1.20 -1.77 14.87
N ALA A 39 0.12 -2.45 14.46
CA ALA A 39 0.02 -3.91 14.58
C ALA A 39 0.89 -4.61 13.53
N LEU A 40 0.90 -4.12 12.28
CA LEU A 40 1.66 -4.75 11.21
C LEU A 40 3.17 -4.66 11.44
N LEU A 41 3.68 -3.69 12.20
CA LEU A 41 5.10 -3.61 12.51
C LEU A 41 5.60 -4.81 13.33
N HIS A 42 4.71 -5.53 14.02
CA HIS A 42 5.06 -6.81 14.66
C HIS A 42 5.34 -7.92 13.62
N ASN A 43 5.01 -7.70 12.34
CA ASN A 43 5.39 -8.55 11.21
C ASN A 43 5.96 -7.69 10.05
N PRO A 44 7.27 -7.37 10.06
CA PRO A 44 7.86 -6.41 9.11
C PRO A 44 7.73 -6.84 7.64
N GLY A 45 7.76 -8.14 7.35
CA GLY A 45 7.57 -8.65 6.00
C GLY A 45 6.19 -8.31 5.43
N ILE A 46 5.13 -8.52 6.21
CA ILE A 46 3.76 -8.15 5.80
C ILE A 46 3.60 -6.63 5.71
N ALA A 47 4.13 -5.89 6.69
CA ALA A 47 4.08 -4.43 6.69
C ALA A 47 4.70 -3.82 5.43
N ARG A 48 5.85 -4.32 4.99
CA ARG A 48 6.53 -3.88 3.76
C ARG A 48 5.64 -4.06 2.53
N HIS A 49 5.07 -5.26 2.35
CA HIS A 49 4.20 -5.54 1.21
C HIS A 49 2.92 -4.68 1.21
N LEU A 50 2.28 -4.51 2.37
CA LEU A 50 1.08 -3.68 2.50
C LEU A 50 1.34 -2.20 2.31
N GLN A 51 2.50 -1.69 2.74
CA GLN A 51 2.92 -0.32 2.46
C GLN A 51 3.02 -0.12 0.94
N SER A 52 3.76 -0.99 0.26
CA SER A 52 4.02 -0.86 -1.17
C SER A 52 2.75 -1.00 -2.01
N LEU A 53 1.91 -2.00 -1.69
CA LEU A 53 0.61 -2.18 -2.33
C LEU A 53 -0.28 -0.95 -2.13
N GLY A 54 -0.41 -0.49 -0.88
CA GLY A 54 -1.20 0.68 -0.56
C GLY A 54 -0.66 1.95 -1.23
N GLU A 55 0.65 2.03 -1.43
CA GLU A 55 1.29 3.11 -2.16
C GLU A 55 0.83 3.14 -3.62
N GLN A 56 0.93 1.99 -4.28
CA GLN A 56 0.51 1.80 -5.66
C GLN A 56 -0.96 2.18 -5.86
N LEU A 57 -1.83 1.68 -4.98
CA LEU A 57 -3.27 1.89 -5.08
C LEU A 57 -3.69 3.35 -4.84
N ARG A 58 -3.08 4.04 -3.88
CA ARG A 58 -3.53 5.38 -3.47
C ARG A 58 -2.88 6.52 -4.23
N TRP A 59 -1.61 6.38 -4.61
CA TRP A 59 -0.86 7.50 -5.20
C TRP A 59 -0.36 7.23 -6.63
N LYS A 60 -0.22 5.96 -7.06
CA LYS A 60 0.32 5.63 -8.39
C LYS A 60 -0.74 5.15 -9.40
N GLY A 61 -1.96 4.89 -8.94
CA GLY A 61 -2.99 4.24 -9.77
C GLY A 61 -3.64 5.17 -10.81
N LYS A 62 -3.33 4.94 -12.08
CA LYS A 62 -4.40 4.79 -13.09
C LYS A 62 -4.51 3.30 -13.42
N PRO A 63 -5.68 2.66 -13.28
CA PRO A 63 -5.85 1.34 -13.88
C PRO A 63 -5.66 1.50 -15.40
N GLN A 64 -4.87 0.61 -16.01
CA GLN A 64 -4.72 0.55 -17.46
C GLN A 64 -6.13 0.50 -18.07
N GLY A 65 -6.55 1.61 -18.67
CA GLY A 65 -7.81 1.70 -19.38
C GLY A 65 -7.73 0.75 -20.56
N ARG A 66 -8.59 -0.26 -20.56
CA ARG A 66 -8.84 -1.17 -21.69
C ARG A 66 -8.71 -0.39 -22.99
N ALA A 67 -7.67 -0.68 -23.78
CA ALA A 67 -7.52 -0.13 -25.12
C ALA A 67 -8.85 -0.40 -25.83
N ARG A 68 -9.60 0.67 -26.08
CA ARG A 68 -10.90 0.61 -26.73
C ARG A 68 -10.64 -0.02 -28.09
N SER A 69 -11.00 -1.29 -28.28
CA SER A 69 -11.00 -1.89 -29.61
C SER A 69 -11.91 -1.01 -30.45
N ARG A 70 -11.32 -0.22 -31.35
CA ARG A 70 -12.08 0.50 -32.37
C ARG A 70 -12.76 -0.58 -33.20
N ASP A 71 -14.03 -0.82 -32.93
CA ASP A 71 -14.87 -1.64 -33.80
C ASP A 71 -15.08 -0.85 -35.10
N HIS A 72 -14.14 -1.02 -36.03
CA HIS A 72 -14.25 -0.53 -37.39
C HIS A 72 -15.01 -1.56 -38.22
N ARG A 73 -16.32 -1.69 -37.97
CA ARG A 73 -17.25 -2.34 -38.91
C ARG A 73 -18.51 -1.49 -39.08
N CYS A 74 -18.34 -0.36 -39.76
CA CYS A 74 -19.41 0.22 -40.55
C CYS A 74 -19.56 -0.63 -41.81
N HIS A 75 -20.51 -1.57 -41.83
CA HIS A 75 -20.99 -2.15 -43.08
C HIS A 75 -21.86 -1.11 -43.81
N PRO A 76 -21.70 -0.88 -45.12
CA PRO A 76 -22.65 -0.08 -45.87
C PRO A 76 -23.96 -0.87 -46.02
N ARG A 77 -25.09 -0.24 -45.67
CA ARG A 77 -26.41 -0.76 -46.05
C ARG A 77 -26.58 -0.55 -47.55
N ALA A 78 -26.71 -1.66 -48.28
CA ALA A 78 -27.27 -1.68 -49.62
C ALA A 78 -28.80 -1.86 -49.54
N SER A 79 -29.45 -1.37 -50.60
CA SER A 79 -30.89 -1.36 -50.94
C SER A 79 -31.67 -0.14 -50.48
#